data_AF-A0A3D0Q4E8-F1
#
_entry.id   AF-A0A3D0Q4E8-F1
#
_cell.length_a   1.000
_cell.length_b   1.000
_cell.length_c   1.000
_cell.angle_alpha   90.00
_cell.angle_beta   90.00
_cell.angle_gamma   90.00
#
_symmetry.space_group_name_H-M   'P 1'
#
loop_
_entity.id
_entity.type
_entity.pdbx_description
1 polymer ?
#
loop_
_entity_poly.entity_id
_entity_poly.type
_entity_poly.pdbx_seq_one_letter_code
_entity_poly.pdbx_strand_id
1 'polypeptide(L)' 'NDLSEQDKETFERLLTCDDPDLFAWIMGHQTCQDPELARMVDTIVSRVKV' A
#
# COMPACT_ATOMS: atom_id res chain seq x y z
N ASN A 1 -15.54 7.06 4.06
CA ASN A 1 -14.25 7.53 3.49
C ASN A 1 -13.31 7.85 4.64
N ASP A 2 -12.96 6.86 5.44
CA ASP A 2 -12.01 7.05 6.55
C ASP A 2 -11.06 5.86 6.55
N LEU A 3 -9.76 6.15 6.48
CA LEU A 3 -8.71 5.21 6.83
C LEU A 3 -8.62 5.23 8.36
N SER A 4 -8.60 4.06 8.99
CA SER A 4 -8.42 3.96 10.44
C SER A 4 -7.06 4.54 10.84
N GLU A 5 -6.82 4.86 12.11
CA GLU A 5 -5.50 5.35 12.54
C GLU A 5 -4.37 4.38 12.20
N GLN A 6 -4.60 3.06 12.33
CA GLN A 6 -3.65 2.03 11.90
C GLN A 6 -3.38 2.04 10.39
N ASP A 7 -4.42 2.30 9.58
CA ASP A 7 -4.26 2.42 8.13
C ASP A 7 -3.42 3.66 7.79
N LYS A 8 -3.61 4.78 8.49
CA LYS A 8 -2.81 5.99 8.30
C LYS A 8 -1.34 5.77 8.66
N GLU A 9 -1.07 5.11 9.78
CA GLU A 9 0.30 4.74 10.18
C GLU A 9 0.95 3.80 9.17
N THR A 10 0.21 2.80 8.69
CA THR A 10 0.65 1.88 7.64
C THR A 10 0.94 2.63 6.34
N PHE A 11 0.12 3.62 5.98
CA PHE A 11 0.32 4.45 4.80
C PHE A 11 1.54 5.38 4.93
N GLU A 12 1.78 5.98 6.09
CA GLU A 12 3.01 6.75 6.34
C GLU A 12 4.24 5.85 6.20
N ARG A 13 4.22 4.65 6.78
CA ARG A 13 5.30 3.67 6.59
C ARG A 13 5.49 3.32 5.11
N LEU A 14 4.40 3.12 4.37
CA LEU A 14 4.45 2.87 2.93
C LEU A 14 5.15 4.03 2.19
N LEU A 15 4.83 5.28 2.52
CA LEU A 15 5.46 6.46 1.92
C LEU A 15 6.96 6.61 2.24
N THR A 16 7.47 5.92 3.27
CA THR A 16 8.91 5.88 3.57
C THR A 16 9.68 4.82 2.78
N CYS A 17 9.00 3.93 2.06
CA CYS A 17 9.62 2.94 1.19
C CYS A 17 10.08 3.56 -0.14
N ASP A 18 10.98 2.88 -0.83
CA ASP A 18 11.49 3.29 -2.13
C ASP A 18 10.39 3.26 -3.22
N ASP A 19 10.29 4.33 -4.01
CA ASP A 19 9.38 4.44 -5.17
C ASP A 19 9.35 3.20 -6.10
N PRO A 20 10.49 2.59 -6.48
CA PRO A 20 10.48 1.37 -7.31
C PRO A 20 9.76 0.18 -6.65
N ASP A 21 9.89 0.01 -5.34
CA ASP A 21 9.19 -1.06 -4.61
C ASP A 21 7.68 -0.77 -4.54
N LEU A 22 7.31 0.48 -4.29
CA LEU A 22 5.91 0.92 -4.32
C LEU A 22 5.25 0.63 -5.67
N PHE A 23 5.93 0.97 -6.76
CA PHE A 23 5.45 0.66 -8.10
C PHE A 23 5.32 -0.84 -8.33
N ALA A 24 6.30 -1.63 -7.90
CA ALA A 24 6.27 -3.08 -8.06
C ALA A 24 5.09 -3.72 -7.30
N TRP A 25 4.79 -3.24 -6.09
CA TRP A 25 3.66 -3.70 -5.30
C TRP A 25 2.31 -3.29 -5.90
N ILE A 26 2.16 -2.03 -6.30
CA ILE A 26 0.94 -1.49 -6.91
C ILE A 26 0.61 -2.20 -8.23
N MET A 27 1.63 -2.50 -9.04
CA MET A 27 1.48 -3.23 -10.31
C MET A 27 1.29 -4.74 -10.12
N GLY A 28 1.42 -5.27 -8.91
CA GLY A 28 1.39 -6.70 -8.63
C GLY A 28 2.60 -7.47 -9.18
N HIS A 29 3.70 -6.78 -9.48
CA HIS A 29 4.96 -7.40 -9.88
C HIS A 29 5.74 -7.98 -8.69
N GLN A 30 5.53 -7.44 -7.49
CA GLN A 30 6.17 -7.87 -6.25
C GLN A 30 5.14 -7.94 -5.13
N THR A 31 5.30 -8.87 -4.20
CA THR A 31 4.44 -8.99 -3.01
C THR A 31 5.14 -8.32 -1.83
N CYS A 32 4.42 -7.49 -1.08
CA CYS A 32 4.96 -6.89 0.14
C CYS A 32 5.09 -7.98 1.21
N GLN A 33 6.23 -8.02 1.92
CA GLN A 33 6.48 -9.04 2.96
C GLN A 33 5.62 -8.81 4.20
N ASP A 34 5.26 -7.55 4.46
CA ASP A 34 4.39 -7.13 5.55
C ASP A 34 2.91 -7.23 5.14
N PRO A 35 2.10 -8.06 5.83
CA PRO A 35 0.69 -8.24 5.49
C PRO A 35 -0.13 -6.95 5.68
N GLU A 36 0.28 -6.06 6.58
CA GLU A 36 -0.35 -4.75 6.79
C GLU A 36 -0.13 -3.82 5.59
N LEU A 37 1.12 -3.70 5.12
CA LEU A 37 1.45 -2.90 3.94
C LEU A 37 0.81 -3.49 2.69
N ALA A 38 0.82 -4.81 2.53
CA ALA A 38 0.15 -5.48 1.41
C ALA A 38 -1.35 -5.16 1.35
N ARG A 39 -2.05 -5.19 2.50
CA ARG A 39 -3.46 -4.82 2.60
C ARG A 39 -3.71 -3.35 2.26
N MET A 40 -2.80 -2.46 2.68
CA MET A 40 -2.88 -1.04 2.33
C MET A 40 -2.72 -0.81 0.82
N VAL A 41 -1.72 -1.43 0.20
CA VAL A 41 -1.51 -1.36 -1.26
C VAL A 41 -2.73 -1.87 -2.02
N ASP A 42 -3.28 -3.02 -1.62
CA ASP A 42 -4.48 -3.60 -2.24
C ASP A 42 -5.69 -2.65 -2.13
N THR A 43 -5.87 -2.02 -0.97
CA THR A 43 -6.93 -1.03 -0.74
C THR A 43 -6.77 0.20 -1.65
N ILE A 44 -5.54 0.68 -1.85
CA ILE A 44 -5.23 1.82 -2.74
C ILE A 44 -5.50 1.42 -4.19
N VAL A 45 -4.97 0.29 -4.66
CA VAL A 45 -5.16 -0.23 -6.01
C VAL A 45 -6.64 -0.44 -6.33
N SER A 46 -7.39 -1.04 -5.39
CA SER A 46 -8.83 -1.25 -5.53
C SER A 46 -9.63 0.05 -5.57
N ARG A 47 -9.11 1.14 -4.99
CA ARG A 47 -9.74 2.47 -5.07
C ARG A 47 -9.45 3.20 -6.38
N VAL A 48 -8.29 2.97 -6.98
CA VAL A 48 -7.83 3.66 -8.20
C VAL A 48 -8.28 2.93 -9.47
N LYS A 49 -8.51 1.62 -9.41
CA LYS A 49 -9.18 0.87 -10.50
C LYS A 49 -10.63 1.36 -10.67
N VAL A 50 -10.83 2.22 -11.67
CA VAL A 50 -12.13 2.60 -12.25
C VAL A 50 -12.48 1.72 -13.45
#